data_AF-A0A5C6KN18-F1
#
_entry.id   AF-A0A5C6KN18-F1
#
_cell.length_a   1.000
_cell.length_b   1.000
_cell.length_c   1.000
_cell.angle_alpha   90.00
_cell.angle_beta   90.00
_cell.angle_gamma   90.00
#
_symmetry.space_group_name_H-M   'P 1'
#
loop_
_entity.id
_entity.type
_entity.pdbx_description
1 polymer ?
#
loop_
_entity_poly.entity_id
_entity_poly.type
_entity_poly.pdbx_seq_one_letter_code
_entity_poly.pdbx_strand_id
1 'polypeptide(L)'
;MPPSWKNVIVKGTAESISLVEGVAYNCPKDFYAKKITFKKNFSMKTGNGEAAGWETIVLPFAATSIKNSSGGILAPFDSDVAGAKNFWLRELTTGGFKDVKAIEANKPYIIAMPNNSNYDSKYNITGDITFEAQNITVKATPNELKSVSGPSFSMSPVYKNLPRANQIYVINEEQEFEGAKPGSVFVRNLRDLKPFEAYITPNGVAPSSLRMIRIDGPVRTKSASDNSLKNKM
;
A
#
# COMPACT_ATOMS: atom_id res chain seq x y z
N MET A 1 2.36 12.11 32.48
CA MET A 1 1.75 12.68 31.25
C MET A 1 0.25 12.44 31.31
N PRO A 2 -0.59 13.36 30.80
CA PRO A 2 -2.04 13.15 30.75
C PRO A 2 -2.39 11.88 29.94
N PRO A 3 -3.32 11.02 30.41
CA PRO A 3 -3.67 9.78 29.72
C PRO A 3 -4.27 9.95 28.31
N SER A 4 -4.75 11.16 27.96
CA SER A 4 -5.43 11.44 26.70
C SER A 4 -4.51 11.81 25.55
N TRP A 5 -3.25 12.16 25.82
CA TRP A 5 -2.33 12.61 24.77
C TRP A 5 -1.77 11.41 24.00
N LYS A 6 -2.04 11.38 22.70
CA LYS A 6 -1.47 10.40 21.77
C LYS A 6 -0.28 11.03 21.04
N ASN A 7 0.65 10.19 20.59
CA ASN A 7 1.78 10.58 19.75
C ASN A 7 2.66 11.69 20.36
N VAL A 8 2.98 11.55 21.65
CA VAL A 8 3.79 12.52 22.39
C VAL A 8 5.27 12.17 22.32
N ILE A 9 6.09 13.17 22.03
CA ILE A 9 7.55 13.07 22.02
C ILE A 9 8.08 13.87 23.22
N VAL A 10 8.77 13.20 24.15
CA VAL A 10 9.40 13.80 25.32
C VAL A 10 10.91 13.69 25.17
N LYS A 11 11.61 14.82 25.15
CA LYS A 11 13.08 14.88 25.03
C LYS A 11 13.61 14.08 23.82
N GLY A 12 12.89 14.11 22.70
CA GLY A 12 13.27 13.41 21.47
C GLY A 12 12.88 11.93 21.40
N THR A 13 12.16 11.41 22.41
CA THR A 13 11.71 10.01 22.44
C THR A 13 10.19 9.92 22.57
N ALA A 14 9.58 9.03 21.80
CA ALA A 14 8.19 8.61 21.95
C ALA A 14 8.14 7.15 22.42
N GLU A 15 7.31 6.88 23.43
CA GLU A 15 7.00 5.51 23.85
C GLU A 15 6.19 4.77 22.78
N SER A 16 5.23 5.46 22.17
CA SER A 16 4.41 4.90 21.10
C SER A 16 3.87 6.00 20.20
N ILE A 17 3.94 5.76 18.89
CA ILE A 17 3.29 6.55 17.84
C ILE A 17 2.26 5.67 17.14
N SER A 18 1.02 6.16 17.03
CA SER A 18 -0.08 5.50 16.34
C SER A 18 -0.57 6.40 15.21
N LEU A 19 -0.31 5.95 13.98
CA LEU A 19 -0.76 6.57 12.73
C LEU A 19 -2.00 5.82 12.23
N VAL A 20 -2.91 6.56 11.61
CA VAL A 20 -4.16 6.04 11.07
C VAL A 20 -4.33 6.60 9.66
N GLU A 21 -4.82 5.77 8.74
CA GLU A 21 -5.18 6.19 7.39
C GLU A 21 -6.09 7.42 7.38
N GLY A 22 -5.92 8.30 6.39
CA GLY A 22 -6.75 9.50 6.25
C GLY A 22 -6.37 10.67 7.17
N VAL A 23 -5.51 10.46 8.17
CA VAL A 23 -5.04 11.53 9.06
C VAL A 23 -3.69 12.04 8.55
N ALA A 24 -3.59 13.36 8.33
CA ALA A 24 -2.37 13.96 7.78
C ALA A 24 -1.15 13.69 8.68
N TYR A 25 -0.01 13.48 8.04
CA TYR A 25 1.26 13.21 8.69
C TYR A 25 2.30 14.27 8.34
N ASN A 26 3.01 14.74 9.37
CA ASN A 26 4.18 15.58 9.24
C ASN A 26 5.06 15.40 10.47
N CYS A 27 6.33 15.04 10.26
CA CYS A 27 7.35 14.96 11.28
C CYS A 27 8.38 16.07 11.04
N PRO A 28 8.36 17.18 11.79
CA PRO A 28 9.25 18.31 11.52
C PRO A 28 10.71 18.05 11.92
N LYS A 29 10.97 17.04 12.76
CA LYS A 29 12.31 16.73 13.28
C LYS A 29 12.42 15.25 13.61
N ASP A 30 13.59 14.68 13.36
CA ASP A 30 13.96 13.33 13.80
C ASP A 30 13.65 13.11 15.29
N PHE A 31 13.09 11.94 15.60
CA PHE A 31 12.89 11.48 16.97
C PHE A 31 13.03 9.96 17.05
N TYR A 32 13.28 9.45 18.26
CA TYR A 32 13.33 8.02 18.53
C TYR A 32 11.95 7.51 18.94
N ALA A 33 11.47 6.42 18.33
CA ALA A 33 10.22 5.77 18.70
C ALA A 33 10.51 4.35 19.19
N LYS A 34 10.10 4.04 20.42
CA LYS A 34 10.13 2.64 20.90
C LYS A 34 9.15 1.77 20.12
N LYS A 35 8.02 2.36 19.70
CA LYS A 35 7.02 1.72 18.84
C LYS A 35 6.38 2.75 17.93
N ILE A 36 6.20 2.39 16.66
CA ILE A 36 5.35 3.11 15.71
C ILE A 36 4.43 2.12 15.01
N THR A 37 3.16 2.48 14.86
CA THR A 37 2.17 1.67 14.15
C THR A 37 1.42 2.50 13.12
N PHE A 38 1.09 1.91 11.99
CA PHE A 38 0.10 2.40 11.05
C PHE A 38 -1.01 1.36 10.89
N LYS A 39 -2.27 1.80 10.94
CA LYS A 39 -3.44 0.94 10.77
C LYS A 39 -4.21 1.34 9.51
N LYS A 40 -4.52 0.34 8.67
CA LYS A 40 -5.36 0.45 7.47
C LYS A 40 -6.33 -0.72 7.39
N ASN A 41 -7.55 -0.47 6.93
CA ASN A 41 -8.57 -1.50 6.76
C ASN A 41 -8.52 -2.05 5.33
N PHE A 42 -8.57 -3.36 5.17
CA PHE A 42 -8.65 -4.02 3.86
C PHE A 42 -9.94 -4.83 3.78
N SER A 43 -10.85 -4.44 2.89
CA SER A 43 -12.18 -5.05 2.76
C SER A 43 -12.49 -5.50 1.32
N MET A 44 -11.76 -4.97 0.33
CA MET A 44 -12.00 -5.20 -1.09
C MET A 44 -11.84 -6.66 -1.47
N LYS A 45 -12.67 -7.11 -2.43
CA LYS A 45 -12.53 -8.44 -3.03
C LYS A 45 -11.37 -8.43 -4.03
N THR A 46 -10.49 -9.40 -3.94
CA THR A 46 -9.39 -9.58 -4.88
C THR A 46 -9.78 -10.48 -6.03
N GLY A 47 -9.20 -10.25 -7.20
CA GLY A 47 -9.42 -11.10 -8.38
C GLY A 47 -8.78 -12.48 -8.21
N ASN A 48 -9.28 -13.48 -8.94
CA ASN A 48 -8.65 -14.79 -9.07
C ASN A 48 -8.08 -14.91 -10.49
N GLY A 49 -6.76 -14.74 -10.64
CA GLY A 49 -6.10 -14.71 -11.95
C GLY A 49 -6.25 -13.41 -12.74
N GLU A 50 -6.74 -12.35 -12.11
CA GLU A 50 -6.99 -11.03 -12.71
C GLU A 50 -6.64 -9.91 -11.74
N ALA A 51 -6.41 -8.70 -12.24
CA ALA A 51 -6.19 -7.53 -11.39
C ALA A 51 -7.52 -7.08 -10.75
N ALA A 52 -7.61 -7.15 -9.42
CA ALA A 52 -8.65 -6.53 -8.60
C ALA A 52 -8.22 -6.56 -7.12
N GLY A 53 -8.76 -5.64 -6.32
CA GLY A 53 -8.48 -5.58 -4.87
C GLY A 53 -7.14 -4.93 -4.51
N TRP A 54 -6.47 -4.28 -5.45
CA TRP A 54 -5.28 -3.48 -5.15
C TRP A 54 -5.66 -2.13 -4.54
N GLU A 55 -4.84 -1.71 -3.59
CA GLU A 55 -4.86 -0.41 -2.94
C GLU A 55 -3.44 0.18 -2.96
N THR A 56 -3.30 1.48 -2.69
CA THR A 56 -1.97 2.09 -2.52
C THR A 56 -1.60 2.25 -1.05
N ILE A 57 -0.29 2.24 -0.76
CA ILE A 57 0.23 2.47 0.59
C ILE A 57 1.60 3.15 0.54
N VAL A 58 1.82 4.09 1.45
CA VAL A 58 3.15 4.64 1.78
C VAL A 58 3.26 4.86 3.29
N LEU A 59 4.37 4.44 3.90
CA LEU A 59 4.62 4.56 5.34
C LEU A 59 5.84 5.43 5.61
N PRO A 60 5.87 6.26 6.67
CA PRO A 60 7.03 7.10 7.00
C PRO A 60 8.13 6.33 7.74
N PHE A 61 8.00 5.01 7.81
CA PHE A 61 8.94 4.09 8.44
C PHE A 61 8.95 2.77 7.67
N ALA A 62 10.03 2.02 7.78
CA ALA A 62 10.09 0.66 7.27
C ALA A 62 9.38 -0.28 8.25
N ALA A 63 8.31 -0.95 7.81
CA ALA A 63 7.57 -1.87 8.67
C ALA A 63 8.34 -3.17 8.85
N THR A 64 8.53 -3.59 10.10
CA THR A 64 9.23 -4.84 10.46
C THR A 64 8.30 -5.93 10.96
N SER A 65 7.04 -5.58 11.25
CA SER A 65 6.00 -6.54 11.64
C SER A 65 4.66 -6.10 11.07
N ILE A 66 3.91 -7.04 10.50
CA ILE A 66 2.58 -6.80 9.94
C ILE A 66 1.62 -7.84 10.50
N LYS A 67 0.50 -7.39 11.05
CA LYS A 67 -0.44 -8.25 11.79
C LYS A 67 -1.89 -7.89 11.49
N ASN A 68 -2.76 -8.90 11.49
CA ASN A 68 -4.21 -8.66 11.53
C ASN A 68 -4.69 -8.31 12.96
N SER A 69 -5.96 -7.92 13.09
CA SER A 69 -6.58 -7.59 14.38
C SER A 69 -6.48 -8.69 15.44
N SER A 70 -6.40 -9.96 15.03
CA SER A 70 -6.28 -11.11 15.94
C SER A 70 -4.83 -11.42 16.34
N GLY A 71 -3.86 -10.60 15.88
CA GLY A 71 -2.43 -10.81 16.13
C GLY A 71 -1.76 -11.84 15.21
N GLY A 72 -2.49 -12.37 14.22
CA GLY A 72 -1.93 -13.26 13.21
C GLY A 72 -0.90 -12.55 12.35
N ILE A 73 0.25 -13.19 12.15
CA ILE A 73 1.39 -12.65 11.41
C ILE A 73 1.07 -12.64 9.92
N LEU A 74 1.38 -11.53 9.26
CA LEU A 74 1.24 -11.35 7.83
C LEU A 74 2.58 -10.97 7.23
N ALA A 75 2.82 -11.40 6.01
CA ALA A 75 4.01 -11.00 5.26
C ALA A 75 3.72 -11.03 3.76
N PRO A 76 4.49 -10.31 2.93
CA PRO A 76 4.33 -10.43 1.48
C PRO A 76 4.59 -11.87 1.01
N PHE A 77 4.01 -12.23 -0.14
CA PHE A 77 4.41 -13.44 -0.86
C PHE A 77 5.94 -13.50 -1.04
N ASP A 78 6.47 -14.72 -1.04
CA ASP A 78 7.90 -15.04 -1.10
C ASP A 78 8.74 -14.54 0.09
N SER A 79 8.15 -13.98 1.14
CA SER A 79 8.89 -13.66 2.38
C SER A 79 9.27 -14.92 3.15
N ASP A 80 10.35 -14.83 3.93
CA ASP A 80 10.86 -15.94 4.76
C ASP A 80 10.22 -15.98 6.17
N VAL A 81 9.07 -15.32 6.35
CA VAL A 81 8.41 -15.20 7.65
C VAL A 81 7.57 -16.45 7.94
N ALA A 82 8.11 -17.32 8.79
CA ALA A 82 7.43 -18.56 9.18
C ALA A 82 6.04 -18.30 9.81
N GLY A 83 5.05 -19.08 9.37
CA GLY A 83 3.68 -19.01 9.90
C GLY A 83 2.88 -17.78 9.47
N ALA A 84 3.41 -16.94 8.57
CA ALA A 84 2.68 -15.79 8.06
C ALA A 84 1.58 -16.22 7.07
N LYS A 85 0.44 -15.51 7.11
CA LYS A 85 -0.45 -15.48 5.95
C LYS A 85 0.10 -14.46 4.95
N ASN A 86 0.10 -14.85 3.68
CA ASN A 86 0.74 -14.05 2.64
C ASN A 86 -0.21 -13.06 1.97
N PHE A 87 0.31 -11.92 1.57
CA PHE A 87 -0.41 -10.90 0.79
C PHE A 87 0.46 -10.38 -0.36
N TRP A 88 -0.14 -9.72 -1.35
CA TRP A 88 0.62 -9.15 -2.46
C TRP A 88 1.13 -7.75 -2.13
N LEU A 89 2.41 -7.50 -2.41
CA LEU A 89 3.06 -6.20 -2.27
C LEU A 89 3.96 -5.95 -3.48
N ARG A 90 3.78 -4.82 -4.15
CA ARG A 90 4.58 -4.46 -5.32
C ARG A 90 5.07 -3.02 -5.28
N GLU A 91 6.31 -2.85 -5.71
CA GLU A 91 6.88 -1.54 -6.00
C GLU A 91 6.81 -1.26 -7.50
N LEU A 92 6.76 0.02 -7.87
CA LEU A 92 6.94 0.41 -9.27
C LEU A 92 8.44 0.44 -9.61
N THR A 93 8.81 -0.13 -10.75
CA THR A 93 10.16 -0.05 -11.33
C THR A 93 10.08 0.44 -12.78
N THR A 94 11.22 0.69 -13.41
CA THR A 94 11.29 1.01 -14.85
C THR A 94 10.73 -0.10 -15.75
N GLY A 95 10.67 -1.34 -15.26
CA GLY A 95 10.01 -2.48 -15.92
C GLY A 95 8.54 -2.67 -15.54
N GLY A 96 7.97 -1.76 -14.74
CA GLY A 96 6.64 -1.86 -14.16
C GLY A 96 6.63 -2.35 -12.71
N PHE A 97 5.43 -2.67 -12.21
CA PHE A 97 5.23 -3.27 -10.89
C PHE A 97 5.95 -4.61 -10.72
N LYS A 98 6.70 -4.74 -9.64
CA LYS A 98 7.48 -5.92 -9.26
C LYS A 98 7.16 -6.33 -7.83
N ASP A 99 7.02 -7.63 -7.60
CA ASP A 99 6.82 -8.19 -6.26
C ASP A 99 8.02 -7.91 -5.35
N VAL A 100 7.73 -7.52 -4.10
CA VAL A 100 8.74 -7.19 -3.08
C VAL A 100 8.32 -7.73 -1.70
N LYS A 101 9.32 -7.93 -0.84
CA LYS A 101 9.15 -8.60 0.46
C LYS A 101 9.05 -7.66 1.66
N ALA A 102 9.26 -6.35 1.46
CA ALA A 102 9.32 -5.37 2.54
C ALA A 102 8.83 -3.99 2.10
N ILE A 103 8.38 -3.20 3.08
CA ILE A 103 8.02 -1.79 2.91
C ILE A 103 9.18 -0.95 3.42
N GLU A 104 9.68 -0.05 2.58
CA GLU A 104 10.66 0.96 2.92
C GLU A 104 9.97 2.28 3.27
N ALA A 105 10.65 3.09 4.10
CA ALA A 105 10.14 4.39 4.49
C ALA A 105 10.01 5.34 3.27
N ASN A 106 8.90 6.07 3.20
CA ASN A 106 8.58 7.11 2.21
C ASN A 106 8.49 6.61 0.76
N LYS A 107 8.46 5.30 0.52
CA LYS A 107 8.32 4.70 -0.80
C LYS A 107 6.88 4.26 -1.06
N PRO A 108 6.28 4.60 -2.22
CA PRO A 108 4.92 4.17 -2.53
C PRO A 108 4.88 2.73 -3.06
N TYR A 109 3.84 2.00 -2.69
CA TYR A 109 3.58 0.62 -3.13
C TYR A 109 2.11 0.44 -3.53
N ILE A 110 1.85 -0.60 -4.31
CA ILE A 110 0.51 -1.21 -4.37
C ILE A 110 0.48 -2.48 -3.51
N ILE A 111 -0.64 -2.70 -2.85
CA ILE A 111 -0.84 -3.79 -1.89
C ILE A 111 -2.23 -4.39 -2.08
N ALA A 112 -2.35 -5.71 -1.94
CA ALA A 112 -3.64 -6.40 -1.97
C ALA A 112 -3.67 -7.56 -0.98
N MET A 113 -4.76 -7.67 -0.22
CA MET A 113 -4.99 -8.76 0.73
C MET A 113 -5.89 -9.81 0.08
N PRO A 114 -5.47 -11.09 -0.04
CA PRO A 114 -6.33 -12.15 -0.58
C PRO A 114 -7.71 -12.14 0.07
N ASN A 115 -8.76 -11.98 -0.73
CA ASN A 115 -10.15 -11.93 -0.29
C ASN A 115 -11.06 -12.31 -1.45
N ASN A 116 -11.20 -13.61 -1.72
CA ASN A 116 -12.04 -14.15 -2.78
C ASN A 116 -12.76 -15.42 -2.29
N SER A 117 -14.01 -15.61 -2.69
CA SER A 117 -14.79 -16.80 -2.32
C SER A 117 -14.22 -18.10 -2.92
N ASN A 118 -13.42 -18.01 -3.98
CA ASN A 118 -12.73 -19.14 -4.59
C ASN A 118 -11.45 -19.54 -3.84
N TYR A 119 -11.00 -18.73 -2.88
CA TYR A 119 -9.88 -19.08 -2.00
C TYR A 119 -10.40 -19.86 -0.79
N ASP A 120 -9.61 -20.83 -0.32
CA ASP A 120 -9.84 -21.41 1.00
C ASP A 120 -9.87 -20.28 2.04
N SER A 121 -10.87 -20.31 2.92
CA SER A 121 -11.15 -19.25 3.89
C SER A 121 -9.95 -18.93 4.77
N LYS A 122 -9.07 -19.92 5.01
CA LYS A 122 -7.83 -19.71 5.78
C LYS A 122 -6.86 -18.74 5.11
N TYR A 123 -6.91 -18.57 3.79
CA TYR A 123 -6.08 -17.63 3.05
C TYR A 123 -6.69 -16.23 2.94
N ASN A 124 -7.99 -16.09 3.18
CA ASN A 124 -8.62 -14.78 3.15
C ASN A 124 -8.13 -13.91 4.33
N ILE A 125 -7.79 -12.66 4.02
CA ILE A 125 -7.33 -11.62 4.94
C ILE A 125 -8.22 -10.41 4.72
N THR A 126 -8.93 -9.98 5.77
CA THR A 126 -9.79 -8.81 5.77
C THR A 126 -9.74 -8.08 7.12
N GLY A 127 -10.21 -6.84 7.14
CA GLY A 127 -10.30 -6.01 8.33
C GLY A 127 -9.06 -5.16 8.58
N ASP A 128 -8.86 -4.73 9.82
CA ASP A 128 -7.73 -3.87 10.18
C ASP A 128 -6.41 -4.63 10.18
N ILE A 129 -5.45 -4.06 9.46
CA ILE A 129 -4.08 -4.54 9.39
C ILE A 129 -3.17 -3.48 10.02
N THR A 130 -2.31 -3.93 10.93
CA THR A 130 -1.34 -3.08 11.64
C THR A 130 0.06 -3.33 11.09
N PHE A 131 0.67 -2.28 10.56
CA PHE A 131 2.07 -2.21 10.18
C PHE A 131 2.84 -1.60 11.34
N GLU A 132 3.90 -2.24 11.80
CA GLU A 132 4.61 -1.89 13.02
C GLU A 132 6.12 -1.88 12.81
N ALA A 133 6.80 -0.95 13.49
CA ALA A 133 8.24 -1.00 13.73
C ALA A 133 8.53 -0.63 15.19
N GLN A 134 9.65 -1.12 15.70
CA GLN A 134 10.07 -0.90 17.08
C GLN A 134 11.51 -0.38 17.13
N ASN A 135 11.81 0.42 18.14
CA ASN A 135 13.16 0.92 18.43
C ASN A 135 13.85 1.58 17.23
N ILE A 136 13.15 2.49 16.55
CA ILE A 136 13.65 3.15 15.35
C ILE A 136 13.84 4.66 15.54
N THR A 137 14.72 5.24 14.73
CA THR A 137 14.68 6.68 14.47
C THR A 137 13.68 6.97 13.36
N VAL A 138 12.60 7.68 13.71
CA VAL A 138 11.68 8.25 12.73
C VAL A 138 12.31 9.52 12.19
N LYS A 139 12.52 9.57 10.87
CA LYS A 139 13.13 10.72 10.20
C LYS A 139 12.13 11.85 10.02
N ALA A 140 12.64 13.07 10.04
CA ALA A 140 11.88 14.23 9.61
C ALA A 140 11.29 13.97 8.22
N THR A 141 10.03 14.35 8.03
CA THR A 141 9.36 14.26 6.75
C THR A 141 10.14 15.11 5.75
N PRO A 142 10.60 14.54 4.62
CA PRO A 142 11.28 15.30 3.59
C PRO A 142 10.41 16.47 3.12
N ASN A 143 11.03 17.59 2.77
CA ASN A 143 10.33 18.73 2.17
C ASN A 143 9.61 18.31 0.87
N GLU A 144 10.19 17.35 0.15
CA GLU A 144 9.63 16.75 -1.05
C GLU A 144 9.71 15.23 -0.94
N LEU A 145 8.56 14.56 -1.07
CA LEU A 145 8.53 13.11 -1.17
C LEU A 145 8.87 12.70 -2.61
N LYS A 146 9.83 11.78 -2.76
CA LYS A 146 10.32 11.36 -4.07
C LYS A 146 9.31 10.43 -4.75
N SER A 147 8.92 10.78 -5.98
CA SER A 147 8.22 9.87 -6.86
C SER A 147 9.14 8.76 -7.36
N VAL A 148 8.56 7.60 -7.66
CA VAL A 148 9.26 6.47 -8.29
C VAL A 148 8.84 6.42 -9.75
N SER A 149 9.81 6.43 -10.67
CA SER A 149 9.53 6.41 -12.10
C SER A 149 9.32 4.98 -12.61
N GLY A 150 8.20 4.79 -13.32
CA GLY A 150 7.93 3.61 -14.12
C GLY A 150 8.06 3.88 -15.62
N PRO A 151 7.74 2.88 -16.46
CA PRO A 151 7.91 2.99 -17.92
C PRO A 151 7.03 4.08 -18.54
N SER A 152 5.78 4.21 -18.09
CA SER A 152 4.79 5.12 -18.70
C SER A 152 4.19 6.13 -17.72
N PHE A 153 4.48 5.99 -16.43
CA PHE A 153 4.00 6.87 -15.37
C PHE A 153 4.95 6.83 -14.19
N SER A 154 4.90 7.85 -13.34
CA SER A 154 5.57 7.87 -12.04
C SER A 154 4.54 7.73 -10.92
N MET A 155 4.91 7.05 -9.83
CA MET A 155 4.08 6.88 -8.64
C MET A 155 4.57 7.79 -7.53
N SER A 156 3.67 8.58 -6.96
CA SER A 156 3.98 9.66 -6.01
C SER A 156 3.27 9.40 -4.67
N PRO A 157 4.01 9.34 -3.56
CA PRO A 157 3.43 9.17 -2.23
C PRO A 157 2.78 10.45 -1.69
N VAL A 158 1.86 10.33 -0.75
CA VAL A 158 1.12 11.45 -0.16
C VAL A 158 0.95 11.29 1.36
N TYR A 159 1.26 12.34 2.13
CA TYR A 159 1.02 12.40 3.59
C TYR A 159 0.00 13.45 4.03
N LYS A 160 -0.64 14.14 3.09
CA LYS A 160 -1.66 15.18 3.35
C LYS A 160 -2.83 14.96 2.41
N ASN A 161 -4.01 15.51 2.72
CA ASN A 161 -5.09 15.50 1.73
C ASN A 161 -4.64 16.24 0.48
N LEU A 162 -4.80 15.61 -0.69
CA LEU A 162 -4.48 16.20 -1.98
C LEU A 162 -5.76 16.23 -2.83
N PRO A 163 -6.25 17.41 -3.22
CA PRO A 163 -7.42 17.51 -4.10
C PRO A 163 -7.19 16.77 -5.41
N ARG A 164 -8.26 16.16 -5.93
CA ARG A 164 -8.24 15.60 -7.28
C ARG A 164 -7.88 16.67 -8.31
N ALA A 165 -7.11 16.27 -9.33
CA ALA A 165 -6.69 17.18 -10.38
C ALA A 165 -6.53 16.47 -11.72
N ASN A 166 -6.53 17.27 -12.79
CA ASN A 166 -6.10 16.83 -14.10
C ASN A 166 -4.62 16.41 -14.03
N GLN A 167 -4.28 15.20 -14.51
CA GLN A 167 -2.99 14.49 -14.41
C GLN A 167 -2.79 13.62 -13.16
N ILE A 168 -3.64 13.72 -12.14
CA ILE A 168 -3.62 12.79 -11.01
C ILE A 168 -4.52 11.59 -11.32
N TYR A 169 -3.96 10.38 -11.26
CA TYR A 169 -4.72 9.14 -11.36
C TYR A 169 -4.63 8.37 -10.04
N VAL A 170 -5.78 8.02 -9.49
CA VAL A 170 -5.92 7.28 -8.23
C VAL A 170 -6.55 5.95 -8.48
N ILE A 171 -6.22 4.95 -7.66
CA ILE A 171 -6.79 3.63 -7.81
C ILE A 171 -8.32 3.66 -7.60
N ASN A 172 -9.07 2.88 -8.39
CA ASN A 172 -10.53 2.78 -8.27
C ASN A 172 -10.95 1.90 -7.09
N GLU A 173 -10.62 2.35 -5.88
CA GLU A 173 -11.04 1.70 -4.64
C GLU A 173 -12.56 1.65 -4.52
N GLU A 174 -13.08 0.47 -4.13
CA GLU A 174 -14.49 0.22 -3.81
C GLU A 174 -15.51 0.47 -4.93
N GLN A 175 -15.08 0.90 -6.13
CA GLN A 175 -15.97 1.25 -7.24
C GLN A 175 -15.49 0.65 -8.55
N GLU A 176 -16.41 0.05 -9.29
CA GLU A 176 -16.17 -0.32 -10.69
C GLU A 176 -16.04 0.94 -11.53
N PHE A 177 -15.15 0.93 -12.53
CA PHE A 177 -14.98 2.04 -13.45
C PHE A 177 -14.93 1.53 -14.89
N GLU A 178 -15.93 1.85 -15.69
CA GLU A 178 -15.99 1.48 -17.12
C GLU A 178 -15.71 -0.03 -17.37
N GLY A 179 -16.31 -0.91 -16.56
CA GLY A 179 -16.11 -2.37 -16.63
C GLY A 179 -14.87 -2.90 -15.88
N ALA A 180 -14.02 -2.02 -15.35
CA ALA A 180 -12.85 -2.39 -14.57
C ALA A 180 -13.21 -2.58 -13.10
N LYS A 181 -12.89 -3.76 -12.56
CA LYS A 181 -13.17 -4.14 -11.17
C LYS A 181 -12.53 -3.18 -10.16
N PRO A 182 -13.08 -3.05 -8.95
CA PRO A 182 -12.44 -2.27 -7.90
C PRO A 182 -10.98 -2.68 -7.69
N GLY A 183 -10.08 -1.70 -7.61
CA GLY A 183 -8.65 -1.93 -7.38
C GLY A 183 -7.94 -2.60 -8.56
N SER A 184 -8.35 -2.31 -9.79
CA SER A 184 -7.74 -2.87 -11.02
C SER A 184 -7.12 -1.81 -11.92
N VAL A 185 -7.51 -0.55 -11.76
CA VAL A 185 -7.10 0.57 -12.61
C VAL A 185 -6.83 1.83 -11.78
N PHE A 186 -5.91 2.65 -12.26
CA PHE A 186 -5.76 4.03 -11.83
C PHE A 186 -6.62 4.93 -12.72
N VAL A 187 -7.49 5.75 -12.14
CA VAL A 187 -8.48 6.58 -12.83
C VAL A 187 -8.17 8.05 -12.62
N ARG A 188 -8.19 8.80 -13.71
CA ARG A 188 -7.91 10.23 -13.74
C ARG A 188 -8.98 11.01 -12.98
N ASN A 189 -8.55 11.89 -12.08
CA ASN A 189 -9.43 12.87 -11.42
C ASN A 189 -10.67 12.23 -10.74
N LEU A 190 -10.54 11.01 -10.23
CA LEU A 190 -11.66 10.26 -9.67
C LEU A 190 -12.12 10.85 -8.33
N ARG A 191 -11.19 10.93 -7.36
CA ARG A 191 -11.43 11.38 -5.98
C ARG A 191 -10.21 12.09 -5.41
N ASP A 192 -10.41 12.82 -4.33
CA ASP A 192 -9.31 13.36 -3.52
C ASP A 192 -8.49 12.20 -2.93
N LEU A 193 -7.19 12.42 -2.76
CA LEU A 193 -6.32 11.47 -2.08
C LEU A 193 -6.28 11.72 -0.59
N LYS A 194 -6.25 10.61 0.14
CA LYS A 194 -6.07 10.58 1.58
C LYS A 194 -4.59 10.45 1.93
N PRO A 195 -4.14 10.95 3.09
CA PRO A 195 -2.84 10.65 3.66
C PRO A 195 -2.54 9.15 3.69
N PHE A 196 -1.28 8.81 3.43
CA PHE A 196 -0.73 7.46 3.32
C PHE A 196 -1.09 6.68 2.05
N GLU A 197 -1.77 7.33 1.09
CA GLU A 197 -1.98 6.81 -0.27
C GLU A 197 -0.86 7.25 -1.23
N ALA A 198 -0.93 6.75 -2.46
CA ALA A 198 -0.14 7.23 -3.59
C ALA A 198 -1.02 7.39 -4.84
N TYR A 199 -0.59 8.27 -5.74
CA TYR A 199 -1.18 8.44 -7.08
C TYR A 199 -0.14 8.16 -8.16
N ILE A 200 -0.61 8.01 -9.39
CA ILE A 200 0.28 8.02 -10.55
C ILE A 200 0.06 9.26 -11.42
N THR A 201 1.14 9.69 -12.06
CA THR A 201 1.15 10.72 -13.11
C THR A 201 1.76 10.13 -14.37
N PRO A 202 1.11 10.24 -15.54
CA PRO A 202 1.70 9.80 -16.80
C PRO A 202 3.04 10.51 -17.07
N ASN A 203 3.96 9.81 -17.73
CA ASN A 203 5.22 10.40 -18.19
C ASN A 203 4.89 11.36 -19.35
N GLY A 204 4.88 12.67 -19.07
CA GLY A 204 4.48 13.70 -20.04
C GLY A 204 2.99 14.07 -19.96
N VAL A 205 2.50 14.77 -20.97
CA VAL A 205 1.10 15.26 -21.00
C VAL A 205 0.18 14.16 -21.51
N ALA A 206 -0.65 13.59 -20.64
CA ALA A 206 -1.67 12.63 -21.07
C ALA A 206 -2.81 13.30 -21.86
N PRO A 207 -3.27 12.71 -22.97
CA PRO A 207 -4.44 13.20 -23.70
C PRO A 207 -5.69 13.14 -22.81
N SER A 208 -6.67 14.00 -23.09
CA SER A 208 -7.94 14.04 -22.34
C SER A 208 -8.71 12.71 -22.40
N SER A 209 -8.51 11.93 -23.46
CA SER A 209 -9.07 10.59 -23.68
C SER A 209 -8.44 9.50 -22.81
N LEU A 210 -7.24 9.70 -22.25
CA LEU A 210 -6.68 8.75 -21.29
C LEU A 210 -7.37 8.96 -19.94
N ARG A 211 -8.40 8.15 -19.68
CA ARG A 211 -9.22 8.23 -18.47
C ARG A 211 -8.75 7.26 -17.38
N MET A 212 -8.14 6.15 -17.78
CA MET A 212 -7.62 5.14 -16.85
C MET A 212 -6.31 4.52 -17.36
N ILE A 213 -5.53 4.00 -16.42
CA ILE A 213 -4.31 3.21 -16.65
C ILE A 213 -4.48 1.89 -15.91
N ARG A 214 -4.39 0.78 -16.65
CA ARG A 214 -4.57 -0.54 -16.04
C ARG A 214 -3.31 -1.03 -15.34
N ILE A 215 -3.50 -1.78 -14.27
CA ILE A 215 -2.42 -2.42 -13.52
C ILE A 215 -1.89 -3.68 -14.26
N ASP A 216 -2.68 -4.22 -15.20
CA ASP A 216 -2.44 -5.47 -15.94
C ASP A 216 -1.83 -5.29 -17.37
N GLY A 217 -1.43 -4.07 -17.77
CA GLY A 217 -0.72 -3.79 -19.03
C GLY A 217 0.73 -4.34 -19.04
N PRO A 218 1.60 -4.08 -20.06
CA PRO A 218 2.96 -4.63 -20.17
C PRO A 218 3.86 -4.20 -19.00
N VAL A 219 3.66 -4.94 -17.93
CA VAL A 219 4.18 -4.99 -16.58
C VAL A 219 3.86 -6.44 -16.21
N ARG A 220 4.70 -7.35 -16.70
CA ARG A 220 4.38 -8.78 -16.80
C ARG A 220 4.06 -9.37 -15.43
N THR A 221 2.79 -9.68 -15.18
CA THR A 221 2.34 -10.52 -14.07
C THR A 221 2.20 -11.97 -14.55
N LYS A 222 3.32 -12.69 -14.53
CA LYS A 222 3.36 -14.14 -14.31
C LYS A 222 4.43 -14.35 -13.23
N SER A 223 4.12 -14.97 -12.10
CA SER A 223 3.80 -16.40 -12.03
C SER A 223 2.64 -16.77 -11.10
N ALA A 224 1.52 -17.17 -11.71
CA ALA A 224 0.79 -18.33 -11.23
C ALA A 224 1.49 -19.57 -11.82
N SER A 225 2.57 -19.99 -11.16
CA SER A 225 3.17 -21.30 -11.41
C SER A 225 4.00 -21.66 -10.18
N ASP A 226 3.33 -22.19 -9.16
CA ASP A 226 3.83 -23.46 -8.65
C ASP A 226 2.75 -24.52 -8.89
N ASN A 227 3.09 -25.45 -9.77
CA ASN A 227 2.26 -26.57 -10.16
C ASN A 227 2.19 -27.57 -9.00
N SER A 228 1.05 -27.67 -8.31
CA SER A 228 0.73 -28.90 -7.55
C SER A 228 -0.63 -29.51 -7.88
N LEU A 229 -1.30 -29.05 -8.93
CA LEU A 229 -2.34 -29.86 -9.60
C LEU A 229 -1.72 -30.67 -10.74
N LYS A 230 -0.91 -31.68 -10.36
CA LYS A 230 -0.67 -32.84 -11.21
C LYS A 230 -0.79 -34.12 -10.38
N ASN A 231 -1.90 -34.82 -10.65
CA ASN A 231 -2.10 -36.26 -10.47
C ASN A 231 -1.89 -36.84 -9.06
N LYS A 232 -2.99 -37.13 -8.35
CA LYS A 232 -3.49 -38.51 -8.15
C LYS A 232 -4.65 -38.54 -7.15
N MET A 233 -5.68 -39.27 -7.57
CA MET A 233 -6.89 -39.76 -6.88
C MET A 233 -7.97 -38.73 -6.55
#